data_AF-A0A2S6G103-F1
#
_entry.id   AF-A0A2S6G103-F1
#
_cell.length_a   1.000
_cell.length_b   1.000
_cell.length_c   1.000
_cell.angle_alpha   90.00
_cell.angle_beta   90.00
_cell.angle_gamma   90.00
#
_symmetry.space_group_name_H-M   'P 1'
#
loop_
_entity.id
_entity.type
_entity.pdbx_description
1 polymer ?
#
loop_
_entity_poly.entity_id
_entity_poly.type
_entity_poly.pdbx_seq_one_letter_code
_entity_poly.pdbx_strand_id
1 'polypeptide(L)'
;MILKIVYSFITTLGFGILFNIKGKKLIFASIGGSISLFFYLLFLKFNFSDLSSLFFSTIIFSIYAEILARVLKTPVTTFTICALIPLVPGGGMYYTMLESIQGNVEQSLKIGIDTLSKAGALAIGIVFVSSISKFIRARNFTHLKNTKDS
;
A
#
# COMPACT_ATOMS: atom_id res chain seq x y z
N MET A 1 6.71 -14.45 11.66
CA MET A 1 6.76 -13.02 11.27
C MET A 1 7.89 -12.76 10.29
N ILE A 2 9.14 -13.11 10.65
CA ILE A 2 10.32 -12.92 9.80
C ILE A 2 10.18 -13.57 8.42
N LEU A 3 9.80 -14.86 8.35
CA LEU A 3 9.60 -15.55 7.06
C LEU A 3 8.56 -14.86 6.17
N LYS A 4 7.44 -14.41 6.74
CA LYS A 4 6.40 -13.68 5.98
C LYS A 4 6.97 -12.40 5.36
N ILE A 5 7.80 -11.66 6.11
CA ILE A 5 8.46 -10.44 5.62
C ILE A 5 9.45 -10.76 4.50
N VAL A 6 10.22 -11.84 4.63
CA VAL A 6 11.14 -12.30 3.58
C VAL A 6 10.37 -12.69 2.31
N TYR A 7 9.26 -13.41 2.44
CA TYR A 7 8.39 -13.74 1.30
C TYR A 7 7.77 -12.48 0.68
N SER A 8 7.35 -11.50 1.50
CA SER A 8 6.88 -10.20 1.02
C SER A 8 7.94 -9.52 0.17
N PHE A 9 9.19 -9.49 0.65
CA PHE A 9 10.31 -8.90 -0.07
C PHE A 9 10.50 -9.56 -1.44
N ILE A 10 10.55 -10.90 -1.47
CA ILE A 10 10.77 -11.66 -2.70
C ILE A 10 9.61 -11.46 -3.68
N THR A 11 8.36 -11.51 -3.20
CA THR A 11 7.17 -11.26 -4.01
C THR A 11 7.22 -9.86 -4.61
N THR A 12 7.45 -8.83 -3.80
CA THR A 12 7.51 -7.45 -4.28
C THR A 12 8.71 -7.23 -5.22
N LEU A 13 9.83 -7.91 -5.02
CA LEU A 13 10.97 -7.89 -5.93
C LEU A 13 10.60 -8.49 -7.30
N GLY A 14 9.96 -9.65 -7.31
CA GLY A 14 9.48 -10.29 -8.54
C GLY A 14 8.49 -9.40 -9.31
N PHE A 15 7.51 -8.84 -8.60
CA PHE A 15 6.57 -7.89 -9.21
C PHE A 15 7.24 -6.58 -9.64
N GLY A 16 8.25 -6.10 -8.92
CA GLY A 16 9.02 -4.92 -9.32
C GLY A 16 9.77 -5.15 -10.63
N ILE A 17 10.28 -6.36 -10.86
CA ILE A 17 10.88 -6.77 -12.15
C ILE A 17 9.79 -6.82 -13.24
N LEU A 18 8.62 -7.40 -12.96
CA LEU A 18 7.49 -7.44 -13.88
C LEU A 18 7.02 -6.02 -14.29
N PHE A 19 7.04 -5.07 -13.36
CA PHE A 19 6.74 -3.66 -13.63
C PHE A 19 7.94 -2.86 -14.18
N ASN A 20 9.00 -3.54 -14.62
CA ASN A 20 10.17 -2.96 -15.27
C ASN A 20 10.89 -1.88 -14.41
N ILE A 21 10.89 -2.06 -13.08
CA ILE A 21 11.61 -1.19 -12.14
C ILE A 21 13.10 -1.56 -12.18
N LYS A 22 13.96 -0.60 -12.50
CA LYS A 22 15.40 -0.84 -12.72
C LYS A 22 16.29 -0.28 -11.61
N GLY A 23 17.42 -0.95 -11.41
CA GLY A 23 18.52 -0.51 -10.55
C GLY A 23 18.12 -0.40 -9.07
N LYS A 24 18.66 0.61 -8.38
CA LYS A 24 18.45 0.81 -6.93
C LYS A 24 16.96 0.96 -6.55
N LYS A 25 16.12 1.46 -7.47
CA LYS A 25 14.68 1.67 -7.26
C LYS A 25 13.95 0.35 -6.96
N LEU A 26 14.39 -0.76 -7.57
CA LEU A 26 13.80 -2.08 -7.35
C LEU A 26 13.96 -2.53 -5.91
N ILE A 27 15.16 -2.35 -5.35
CA ILE A 27 15.46 -2.72 -3.95
C ILE A 27 14.61 -1.88 -3.00
N PHE A 28 14.53 -0.57 -3.22
CA PHE A 28 13.69 0.32 -2.42
C PHE A 28 12.20 -0.01 -2.53
N ALA A 29 11.70 -0.35 -3.72
CA ALA A 29 10.32 -0.81 -3.89
C ALA A 29 10.05 -2.12 -3.13
N SER A 30 11.00 -3.06 -3.15
CA SER A 30 10.92 -4.33 -2.43
C SER A 30 10.92 -4.15 -0.91
N ILE A 31 11.73 -3.20 -0.41
CA ILE A 31 11.71 -2.79 1.00
C ILE A 31 10.32 -2.22 1.37
N GLY A 32 9.70 -1.45 0.47
CA GLY A 32 8.33 -0.95 0.66
C GLY A 32 7.30 -2.07 0.92
N GLY A 33 7.40 -3.18 0.18
CA GLY A 33 6.56 -4.38 0.40
C GLY A 33 6.85 -5.10 1.72
N SER A 34 8.10 -5.11 2.16
CA SER A 34 8.45 -5.63 3.49
C SER A 34 7.90 -4.74 4.61
N ILE A 35 7.98 -3.42 4.44
CA ILE A 35 7.46 -2.43 5.40
C ILE A 35 5.95 -2.58 5.56
N SER A 36 5.21 -2.68 4.46
CA SER A 36 3.76 -2.80 4.51
C SER A 36 3.32 -4.07 5.26
N LEU A 37 3.94 -5.21 4.96
CA LEU A 37 3.61 -6.46 5.66
C LEU A 37 4.08 -6.45 7.12
N PHE A 38 5.25 -5.87 7.40
CA PHE A 38 5.76 -5.75 8.77
C PHE A 38 4.79 -4.95 9.65
N PHE A 39 4.37 -3.76 9.22
CA PHE A 39 3.46 -2.93 10.02
C PHE A 39 2.07 -3.53 10.13
N TYR A 40 1.57 -4.17 9.08
CA TYR A 40 0.31 -4.92 9.17
C TYR A 40 0.38 -6.01 10.25
N LEU A 41 1.42 -6.85 10.23
CA LEU A 41 1.62 -7.89 11.25
C LEU A 41 1.88 -7.32 12.64
N LEU A 42 2.52 -6.16 12.73
CA LEU A 42 2.77 -5.45 13.99
C LEU A 42 1.47 -4.96 14.63
N PHE A 43 0.59 -4.32 13.86
CA PHE A 43 -0.71 -3.86 14.38
C PHE A 43 -1.61 -5.03 14.80
N LEU A 44 -1.60 -6.13 14.04
CA LEU A 44 -2.29 -7.35 14.45
C LEU A 44 -1.76 -7.89 15.80
N LYS A 45 -0.45 -7.82 16.05
CA LYS A 45 0.11 -8.19 17.36
C LYS A 45 -0.33 -7.28 18.50
N PHE A 46 -0.70 -6.03 18.21
CA PHE A 46 -1.27 -5.10 19.18
C PHE A 46 -2.80 -5.24 19.32
N ASN A 47 -3.39 -6.34 18.84
CA ASN A 47 -4.84 -6.61 18.89
C ASN A 47 -5.70 -5.59 18.13
N PHE A 48 -5.14 -4.92 17.13
CA PHE A 48 -5.95 -4.13 16.20
C PHE A 48 -6.77 -5.07 15.31
N SER A 49 -7.94 -4.60 14.88
CA SER A 49 -8.72 -5.32 13.87
C SER A 49 -7.93 -5.45 12.56
N ASP A 50 -8.28 -6.43 11.73
CA ASP A 50 -7.67 -6.63 10.42
C ASP A 50 -7.76 -5.36 9.56
N LEU A 51 -8.96 -4.76 9.53
CA LEU A 51 -9.26 -3.57 8.75
C LEU A 51 -8.47 -2.34 9.23
N SER A 52 -8.40 -2.12 10.55
CA SER A 52 -7.60 -1.04 11.14
C SER A 52 -6.11 -1.25 10.89
N SER A 53 -5.63 -2.49 10.98
CA SER A 53 -4.22 -2.85 10.74
C SER A 53 -3.81 -2.55 9.29
N LEU A 54 -4.67 -2.89 8.32
CA LEU A 54 -4.47 -2.55 6.91
C LEU A 54 -4.45 -1.04 6.68
N PHE A 55 -5.39 -0.31 7.29
CA PHE A 55 -5.47 1.15 7.18
C PHE A 55 -4.20 1.84 7.69
N PHE A 56 -3.77 1.53 8.92
CA PHE A 56 -2.57 2.14 9.50
C PHE A 56 -1.28 1.71 8.79
N SER A 57 -1.16 0.44 8.41
CA SER A 57 -0.04 -0.01 7.58
C SER A 57 0.03 0.77 6.27
N THR A 58 -1.13 1.05 5.66
CA THR A 58 -1.22 1.81 4.42
C THR A 58 -0.75 3.23 4.53
N ILE A 59 -1.10 3.90 5.63
CA ILE A 59 -0.59 5.24 5.90
C ILE A 59 0.94 5.20 5.93
N ILE A 60 1.52 4.23 6.63
CA ILE A 60 2.98 4.14 6.81
C ILE A 60 3.69 3.89 5.49
N PHE A 61 3.27 2.87 4.72
CA PHE A 61 3.95 2.59 3.44
C PHE A 61 3.68 3.68 2.39
N SER A 62 2.54 4.37 2.44
CA SER A 62 2.25 5.48 1.53
C SER A 62 3.13 6.69 1.83
N ILE A 63 3.39 6.99 3.11
CA ILE A 63 4.35 8.03 3.51
C ILE A 63 5.74 7.66 3.02
N TYR A 64 6.16 6.39 3.22
CA TYR A 64 7.42 5.88 2.70
C TYR A 64 7.54 6.07 1.18
N ALA A 65 6.50 5.73 0.42
CA ALA A 65 6.45 5.90 -1.02
C ALA A 65 6.60 7.38 -1.44
N GLU A 66 5.88 8.29 -0.77
CA GLU A 66 5.96 9.75 -1.01
C GLU A 66 7.35 10.33 -0.71
N ILE A 67 8.06 9.81 0.29
CA ILE A 67 9.43 10.23 0.60
C ILE A 67 10.39 9.71 -0.48
N LEU A 68 10.37 8.41 -0.77
CA LEU A 68 11.33 7.81 -1.71
C LEU A 68 11.13 8.27 -3.15
N ALA A 69 9.89 8.51 -3.57
CA ALA A 69 9.60 9.11 -4.87
C ALA A 69 10.32 10.43 -5.09
N ARG A 70 10.45 11.25 -4.04
CA ARG A 70 11.15 12.54 -4.09
C ARG A 70 12.67 12.35 -4.10
N VAL A 71 13.18 11.48 -3.23
CA VAL A 71 14.62 11.19 -3.15
C VAL A 71 15.14 10.62 -4.47
N LEU A 72 14.39 9.70 -5.08
CA LEU A 72 14.79 8.96 -6.28
C LEU A 72 14.25 9.57 -7.58
N LYS A 73 13.54 10.71 -7.49
CA LYS A 73 12.94 11.45 -8.61
C LYS A 73 12.15 10.54 -9.56
N THR A 74 11.19 9.81 -8.99
CA THR A 74 10.33 8.88 -9.72
C THR A 74 8.86 9.03 -9.34
N PRO A 75 7.92 8.58 -10.18
CA PRO A 75 6.51 8.54 -9.83
C PRO A 75 6.26 7.79 -8.53
N VAL A 76 5.44 8.36 -7.64
CA VAL A 76 5.05 7.77 -6.34
C VAL A 76 4.43 6.39 -6.51
N THR A 77 3.65 6.22 -7.58
CA THR A 77 2.98 4.97 -7.96
C THR A 77 3.95 3.79 -8.07
N THR A 78 5.20 4.02 -8.47
CA THR A 78 6.25 2.98 -8.53
C THR A 78 6.44 2.29 -7.18
N PHE A 79 6.47 3.07 -6.09
CA PHE A 79 6.66 2.54 -4.74
C PHE A 79 5.34 2.11 -4.11
N THR A 80 4.27 2.88 -4.30
CA THR A 80 2.95 2.58 -3.73
C THR A 80 2.42 1.25 -4.24
N ILE A 81 2.48 0.99 -5.55
CA ILE A 81 1.98 -0.27 -6.13
C ILE A 81 2.76 -1.44 -5.54
N CYS A 82 4.09 -1.41 -5.57
CA CYS A 82 4.93 -2.47 -5.02
C CYS A 82 4.70 -2.73 -3.53
N ALA A 83 4.57 -1.67 -2.73
CA ALA A 83 4.30 -1.79 -1.30
C ALA A 83 2.90 -2.35 -1.00
N LEU A 84 1.93 -2.10 -1.88
CA LEU A 84 0.55 -2.54 -1.74
C LEU A 84 0.38 -4.04 -2.01
N ILE A 85 1.15 -4.63 -2.94
CA ILE A 85 1.05 -6.04 -3.40
C ILE A 85 0.77 -7.06 -2.28
N PRO A 86 1.58 -7.16 -1.21
CA PRO A 86 1.40 -8.18 -0.18
C PRO A 86 0.15 -8.00 0.68
N LEU A 87 -0.49 -6.82 0.64
CA LEU A 87 -1.67 -6.49 1.45
C LEU A 87 -2.99 -6.53 0.66
N VAL A 88 -2.95 -6.56 -0.67
CA VAL A 88 -4.18 -6.61 -1.48
C VAL A 88 -4.94 -7.91 -1.20
N PRO A 89 -6.26 -7.85 -0.95
CA PRO A 89 -7.07 -9.03 -0.66
C PRO A 89 -7.41 -9.86 -1.91
N GLY A 90 -6.40 -10.19 -2.74
CA GLY A 90 -6.59 -10.94 -4.00
C GLY A 90 -7.18 -12.34 -3.78
N GLY A 91 -6.81 -13.01 -2.69
CA GLY A 91 -7.42 -14.29 -2.31
C GLY A 91 -8.90 -14.14 -1.98
N GLY A 92 -9.30 -13.07 -1.29
CA GLY A 92 -10.70 -12.77 -1.01
C GLY A 92 -11.50 -12.58 -2.29
N MET A 93 -10.94 -11.85 -3.27
CA MET A 93 -11.56 -11.69 -4.60
C MET A 93 -11.78 -13.05 -5.31
N TYR A 94 -10.76 -13.92 -5.30
CA TYR A 94 -10.87 -15.26 -5.87
C TYR A 94 -11.95 -16.10 -5.18
N TYR A 95 -11.99 -16.11 -3.84
CA TYR A 95 -12.98 -16.90 -3.10
C TYR A 95 -14.40 -16.35 -3.24
N THR A 96 -14.59 -15.03 -3.33
CA THR A 96 -15.90 -14.45 -3.65
C THR A 96 -16.41 -14.96 -4.99
N MET A 97 -15.56 -14.96 -6.04
CA MET A 97 -15.92 -15.50 -7.34
C MET A 97 -16.25 -17.00 -7.26
N LEU A 98 -15.43 -17.77 -6.54
CA LEU A 98 -15.59 -19.21 -6.40
C LEU A 98 -16.94 -19.57 -5.76
N GLU A 99 -17.27 -18.96 -4.61
CA GLU A 99 -18.54 -19.20 -3.91
C GLU A 99 -19.75 -18.77 -4.73
N SER A 100 -19.61 -17.68 -5.50
CA SER A 100 -20.67 -17.20 -6.40
C SER A 100 -20.98 -18.22 -7.50
N ILE A 101 -19.96 -18.83 -8.11
CA ILE A 101 -20.12 -19.85 -9.16
C ILE A 101 -20.66 -21.16 -8.58
N GLN A 102 -20.30 -21.48 -7.33
CA GLN A 102 -20.81 -22.65 -6.62
C GLN A 102 -22.26 -22.49 -6.12
N GLY A 103 -22.88 -21.31 -6.32
CA GLY A 103 -24.24 -21.02 -5.89
C GLY A 103 -24.38 -20.69 -4.40
N ASN A 104 -23.27 -20.54 -3.67
CA ASN A 104 -23.28 -20.18 -2.25
C ASN A 104 -23.33 -18.66 -2.09
N VAL A 105 -24.52 -18.09 -2.30
CA VAL A 105 -24.74 -16.64 -2.33
C VAL A 105 -24.41 -15.97 -0.99
N GLU A 106 -24.78 -16.57 0.13
CA GLU A 106 -24.55 -16.01 1.46
C GLU A 106 -23.05 -15.87 1.75
N GLN A 107 -22.28 -16.93 1.51
CA GLN A 107 -20.83 -16.91 1.73
C GLN A 107 -20.12 -15.99 0.74
N SER A 108 -20.54 -16.00 -0.53
CA SER A 108 -20.03 -15.08 -1.55
C SER A 108 -20.17 -13.62 -1.12
N LEU A 109 -21.36 -13.23 -0.64
CA LEU A 109 -21.62 -11.88 -0.15
C LEU A 109 -20.76 -11.54 1.07
N LYS A 110 -20.64 -12.47 2.02
CA LYS A 110 -19.82 -12.27 3.23
C LYS A 110 -18.35 -12.03 2.90
N ILE A 111 -17.74 -12.89 2.09
CA ILE A 111 -16.34 -12.74 1.66
C ILE A 111 -16.17 -11.50 0.77
N GLY A 112 -17.15 -11.24 -0.11
CA GLY A 112 -17.12 -10.10 -1.03
C GLY A 112 -17.13 -8.77 -0.29
N ILE A 113 -18.00 -8.61 0.71
CA ILE A 113 -18.06 -7.40 1.54
C ILE A 113 -16.75 -7.25 2.33
N ASP A 114 -16.25 -8.30 2.99
CA ASP A 114 -14.98 -8.26 3.73
C ASP A 114 -13.81 -7.83 2.83
N THR A 115 -13.72 -8.43 1.63
CA THR A 115 -12.70 -8.11 0.62
C THR A 115 -12.81 -6.65 0.15
N LEU A 116 -14.02 -6.18 -0.12
CA LEU A 116 -14.28 -4.81 -0.55
C LEU A 116 -13.93 -3.81 0.55
N SER A 117 -14.28 -4.11 1.80
CA SER A 117 -13.94 -3.28 2.96
C SER A 117 -12.42 -3.18 3.15
N LYS A 118 -11.67 -4.28 3.00
CA LYS A 118 -10.20 -4.26 3.05
C LYS A 118 -9.58 -3.44 1.92
N ALA A 119 -10.03 -3.68 0.68
CA ALA A 119 -9.56 -2.91 -0.48
C ALA A 119 -9.88 -1.41 -0.33
N GLY A 120 -11.07 -1.09 0.17
CA GLY A 120 -11.50 0.27 0.48
C GLY A 120 -10.62 0.93 1.54
N ALA A 121 -10.29 0.23 2.63
CA ALA A 121 -9.41 0.75 3.67
C ALA A 121 -8.01 1.08 3.12
N LEU A 122 -7.43 0.21 2.29
CA LEU A 122 -6.16 0.47 1.61
C LEU A 122 -6.27 1.69 0.68
N ALA A 123 -7.32 1.76 -0.15
CA ALA A 123 -7.52 2.87 -1.09
C ALA A 123 -7.65 4.23 -0.37
N ILE A 124 -8.46 4.28 0.68
CA ILE A 124 -8.65 5.49 1.49
C ILE A 124 -7.34 5.92 2.14
N GLY A 125 -6.57 4.97 2.70
CA GLY A 125 -5.27 5.26 3.30
C GLY A 125 -4.27 5.89 2.32
N ILE A 126 -4.19 5.35 1.09
CA ILE A 126 -3.33 5.91 0.03
C ILE A 126 -3.78 7.33 -0.32
N VAL A 127 -5.07 7.51 -0.61
CA VAL A 127 -5.63 8.82 -1.01
C VAL A 127 -5.43 9.85 0.08
N PHE A 128 -5.63 9.48 1.35
CA PHE A 128 -5.43 10.36 2.50
C PHE A 128 -3.99 10.91 2.54
N VAL A 129 -3.00 10.02 2.50
CA VAL A 129 -1.58 10.42 2.54
C VAL A 129 -1.20 11.25 1.30
N SER A 130 -1.60 10.83 0.10
CA SER A 130 -1.29 11.58 -1.13
C SER A 130 -1.92 12.97 -1.14
N SER A 131 -3.13 13.11 -0.58
CA SER A 131 -3.81 14.41 -0.46
C SER A 131 -3.07 15.34 0.49
N ILE A 132 -2.68 14.86 1.67
CA ILE A 132 -1.88 15.62 2.64
C ILE A 132 -0.53 16.00 2.04
N SER A 133 0.16 15.06 1.41
CA SER A 133 1.45 15.31 0.77
C SER A 133 1.33 16.36 -0.34
N LYS A 134 0.27 16.32 -1.15
CA LYS A 134 -0.01 17.35 -2.17
C LYS A 134 -0.31 18.71 -1.54
N PHE A 135 -1.11 18.76 -0.48
CA PHE A 135 -1.46 20.00 0.23
C PHE A 135 -0.23 20.68 0.85
N ILE A 136 0.61 19.93 1.57
CA ILE A 136 1.86 20.45 2.15
C ILE A 136 2.78 21.00 1.05
N ARG A 137 2.89 20.31 -0.09
CA ARG A 137 3.70 20.76 -1.22
C ARG A 137 3.16 22.05 -1.84
N ALA A 138 1.85 22.15 -2.05
CA ALA A 138 1.22 23.34 -2.59
C ALA A 138 1.52 24.57 -1.71
N ARG A 139 1.44 24.41 -0.38
CA ARG A 139 1.74 25.47 0.59
C ARG A 139 3.22 25.90 0.59
N ASN A 140 4.14 24.94 0.50
CA ASN A 140 5.58 25.26 0.48
C ASN A 140 5.97 26.01 -0.81
N PHE A 141 5.32 25.72 -1.94
CA PHE A 141 5.53 26.47 -3.19
C PHE A 141 5.01 27.91 -3.11
N THR A 142 3.85 28.16 -2.51
CA THR A 142 3.33 29.53 -2.32
C THR A 142 4.19 30.34 -1.37
N HIS A 143 4.71 29.73 -0.29
CA HIS A 143 5.61 30.44 0.63
C HIS A 143 6.94 30.84 -0.01
N LEU A 144 7.54 29.99 -0.86
CA LEU A 144 8.81 30.29 -1.56
C LEU A 144 8.67 31.39 -2.61
N LYS A 145 7.48 31.57 -3.20
CA LYS A 145 7.20 32.66 -4.13
C LYS A 145 7.13 34.00 -3.38
N ASN A 146 6.40 34.05 -2.27
CA ASN A 146 6.28 35.28 -1.47
C ASN A 146 7.60 35.77 -0.85
N THR A 147 8.57 34.90 -0.59
CA THR A 147 9.90 35.30 -0.07
C THR A 147 10.90 35.75 -1.14
N LYS A 148 10.61 35.50 -2.43
CA LYS A 148 11.45 35.99 -3.55
C LYS A 148 10.97 37.33 -4.11
N ASP A 149 9.72 37.67 -3.87
CA ASP A 149 9.06 38.91 -4.31
C ASP A 149 9.08 40.00 -3.20
N SER A 150 9.82 39.79 -2.11
CA SER A 150 10.02 40.71 -0.97
C SER A 150 11.49 41.09 -0.81
#